data_AF-A0A950S016-F1
#
_entry.id   AF-A0A950S016-F1
#
_cell.length_a   1.000
_cell.length_b   1.000
_cell.length_c   1.000
_cell.angle_alpha   90.00
_cell.angle_beta   90.00
_cell.angle_gamma   90.00
#
_symmetry.space_group_name_H-M   'P 1'
#
loop_
_entity.id
_entity.type
_entity.pdbx_description
1 polymer ?
#
loop_
_entity_poly.entity_id
_entity_poly.type
_entity_poly.pdbx_seq_one_letter_code
_entity_poly.pdbx_strand_id
1 'polypeptide(L)'
;MNSAQRLSRRTFVFHGLAATAGMTLLAACGQPAPSAPAAQPTSGSAAANAPTQPAAAAANAPGAAPKPTTPPTPGPQQLAPAQAGGVSLVVWKFGGSNEELSYFPKWNAEFTKRTGIGLDYSNNDWSTKREKILAAFQAKSLPDVLLMDGQSIPDLAKLGVIQAYEDLDKSLMAKWQPSFIPEIWNSTVNDGKFYGPSPYVDMGTFLAYNKQMFQDAGISRAPETWDDVRDAAKKLTTSDRAGIALGWTTQTNDANTVEGIAYANGGRWLDDTGKKVMINDAGFVDTLQMFVDIVKDGSVPQGITET
;
A
#
# COMPACT_ATOMS: atom_id res chain seq x y z
N MET A 1 -9.43 -29.39 30.68
CA MET A 1 -10.07 -29.01 29.40
C MET A 1 -10.90 -27.76 29.68
N ASN A 2 -10.33 -26.57 29.47
CA ASN A 2 -11.07 -25.30 29.62
C ASN A 2 -11.22 -24.67 28.24
N SER A 3 -12.43 -24.72 27.71
CA SER A 3 -12.83 -24.05 26.47
C SER A 3 -12.95 -22.55 26.72
N ALA A 4 -12.05 -21.75 26.13
CA ALA A 4 -12.18 -20.30 26.08
C ALA A 4 -13.49 -19.93 25.36
N GLN A 5 -14.40 -19.23 26.05
CA GLN A 5 -15.65 -18.76 25.46
C GLN A 5 -15.37 -17.63 24.47
N ARG A 6 -15.62 -17.88 23.17
CA ARG A 6 -15.66 -16.84 22.14
C ARG A 6 -16.90 -15.98 22.36
N LEU A 7 -16.73 -14.66 22.48
CA LEU A 7 -17.87 -13.75 22.50
C LEU A 7 -18.50 -13.68 21.10
N SER A 8 -19.84 -13.76 21.04
CA SER A 8 -20.56 -13.44 19.81
C SER A 8 -20.60 -11.92 19.61
N ARG A 9 -20.66 -11.49 18.33
CA ARG A 9 -20.67 -10.10 17.84
C ARG A 9 -21.58 -9.11 18.59
N ARG A 10 -22.54 -9.57 19.39
CA ARG A 10 -23.53 -8.74 20.10
C ARG A 10 -23.17 -8.34 21.54
N THR A 11 -22.16 -8.97 22.15
CA THR A 11 -21.91 -8.79 23.61
C THR A 11 -20.91 -7.67 23.94
N PHE A 12 -20.12 -7.21 22.96
CA PHE A 12 -19.10 -6.17 23.17
C PHE A 12 -19.69 -4.78 23.49
N VAL A 13 -20.92 -4.49 23.04
CA VAL A 13 -21.56 -3.18 23.17
C VAL A 13 -21.88 -2.79 24.63
N PHE A 14 -21.97 -3.74 25.56
CA PHE A 14 -22.55 -3.48 26.88
C PHE A 14 -21.58 -3.12 28.03
N HIS A 15 -20.25 -3.25 27.86
CA HIS A 15 -19.31 -3.13 28.99
C HIS A 15 -18.30 -1.97 28.93
N GLY A 16 -18.49 -0.99 28.04
CA GLY A 16 -17.51 0.09 27.79
C GLY A 16 -17.90 1.52 28.22
N LEU A 17 -18.75 1.70 29.23
CA LEU A 17 -19.26 3.03 29.64
C LEU A 17 -18.86 3.38 31.08
N ALA A 18 -17.86 4.24 31.26
CA ALA A 18 -17.77 5.24 32.34
C ALA A 18 -16.50 6.11 32.22
N ALA A 19 -16.65 7.37 31.80
CA ALA A 19 -16.06 8.58 32.43
C ALA A 19 -16.07 9.81 31.49
N THR A 20 -17.05 10.70 31.73
CA THR A 20 -17.02 12.20 31.72
C THR A 20 -16.22 12.95 30.62
N ALA A 21 -16.83 13.66 29.67
CA ALA A 21 -17.59 14.93 29.72
C ALA A 21 -16.73 16.21 29.85
N GLY A 22 -16.84 17.13 28.86
CA GLY A 22 -16.53 18.56 29.06
C GLY A 22 -16.06 19.38 27.85
N MET A 23 -16.90 20.32 27.42
CA MET A 23 -16.59 21.67 26.87
C MET A 23 -16.50 21.96 25.35
N THR A 24 -17.61 22.55 24.86
CA THR A 24 -17.78 23.79 24.05
C THR A 24 -17.23 23.95 22.62
N LEU A 25 -18.18 24.20 21.72
CA LEU A 25 -18.06 24.73 20.36
C LEU A 25 -17.55 26.19 20.30
N LEU A 26 -16.86 26.52 19.20
CA LEU A 26 -16.97 27.82 18.52
C LEU A 26 -16.74 27.65 17.02
N ALA A 27 -17.70 28.14 16.24
CA ALA A 27 -17.74 28.11 14.78
C ALA A 27 -17.10 29.38 14.18
N ALA A 28 -16.50 29.26 13.00
CA ALA A 28 -16.30 30.39 12.09
C ALA A 28 -16.23 29.94 10.61
N CYS A 29 -17.05 30.60 9.78
CA CYS A 29 -17.08 30.61 8.31
C CYS A 29 -15.79 31.28 7.76
N GLY A 30 -15.33 31.20 6.51
CA GLY A 30 -15.79 30.67 5.23
C GLY A 30 -14.99 31.33 4.09
N GLN A 31 -15.00 30.68 2.90
CA GLN A 31 -14.82 31.25 1.54
C GLN A 31 -13.41 31.43 0.90
N PRO A 32 -13.30 31.46 -0.45
CA PRO A 32 -12.68 30.37 -1.23
C PRO A 32 -11.47 30.79 -2.10
N ALA A 33 -10.76 29.79 -2.65
CA ALA A 33 -9.57 29.95 -3.49
C ALA A 33 -9.87 30.37 -4.96
N PRO A 34 -8.98 31.13 -5.63
CA PRO A 34 -9.14 31.51 -7.03
C PRO A 34 -8.56 30.48 -8.02
N SER A 35 -9.18 30.47 -9.20
CA SER A 35 -8.98 29.65 -10.40
C SER A 35 -7.64 29.84 -11.12
N ALA A 36 -7.10 28.77 -11.71
CA ALA A 36 -6.00 28.79 -12.67
C ALA A 36 -6.50 28.96 -14.13
N PRO A 37 -5.76 29.66 -15.02
CA PRO A 37 -6.18 29.91 -16.39
C PRO A 37 -5.78 28.82 -17.39
N ALA A 38 -6.56 28.76 -18.47
CA ALA A 38 -6.53 27.80 -19.57
C ALA A 38 -5.31 27.90 -20.49
N ALA A 39 -4.94 26.76 -21.10
CA ALA A 39 -4.05 26.69 -22.26
C ALA A 39 -4.81 26.13 -23.48
N GLN A 40 -4.70 26.86 -24.60
CA GLN A 40 -5.18 26.48 -25.93
C GLN A 40 -4.09 25.75 -26.75
N PRO A 41 -4.45 25.08 -27.87
CA PRO A 41 -3.77 23.88 -28.36
C PRO A 41 -2.83 24.13 -29.54
N THR A 42 -1.90 23.22 -29.77
CA THR A 42 -1.21 23.09 -31.06
C THR A 42 -1.09 21.62 -31.51
N SER A 43 -1.69 21.37 -32.68
CA SER A 43 -1.34 20.42 -33.77
C SER A 43 -0.11 19.52 -33.55
N GLY A 44 -0.11 18.21 -33.84
CA GLY A 44 -0.76 17.50 -34.94
C GLY A 44 0.28 17.12 -36.00
N SER A 45 0.74 15.86 -36.02
CA SER A 45 1.38 15.16 -37.17
C SER A 45 1.65 13.70 -36.75
N ALA A 46 0.76 12.76 -37.08
CA ALA A 46 0.79 11.94 -38.30
C ALA A 46 1.83 10.80 -38.27
N ALA A 47 1.29 9.59 -38.15
CA ALA A 47 1.97 8.30 -38.16
C ALA A 47 2.46 7.90 -39.57
N ALA A 48 3.51 7.07 -39.61
CA ALA A 48 3.84 6.25 -40.77
C ALA A 48 4.37 4.87 -40.32
N ASN A 49 3.69 3.83 -40.79
CA ASN A 49 3.99 2.41 -40.61
C ASN A 49 5.09 1.92 -41.57
N ALA A 50 5.83 0.88 -41.15
CA ALA A 50 6.18 -0.36 -41.88
C ALA A 50 7.58 -0.90 -41.48
N PRO A 51 7.94 -2.16 -41.77
CA PRO A 51 7.22 -3.43 -41.60
C PRO A 51 8.07 -4.51 -40.88
N THR A 52 7.41 -5.60 -40.50
CA THR A 52 7.91 -6.83 -39.87
C THR A 52 8.53 -7.84 -40.84
N GLN A 53 9.59 -8.56 -40.43
CA GLN A 53 9.88 -10.00 -40.70
C GLN A 53 11.28 -10.42 -40.17
N PRO A 54 11.62 -11.72 -40.01
CA PRO A 54 11.01 -12.75 -39.15
C PRO A 54 12.06 -13.43 -38.22
N ALA A 55 11.57 -14.28 -37.30
CA ALA A 55 12.33 -15.06 -36.33
C ALA A 55 13.28 -16.11 -36.96
N ALA A 56 14.43 -16.34 -36.31
CA ALA A 56 15.31 -17.47 -36.54
C ALA A 56 15.58 -18.22 -35.22
N ALA A 57 15.52 -19.54 -35.26
CA ALA A 57 15.58 -20.44 -34.12
C ALA A 57 17.00 -21.00 -33.84
N ALA A 58 17.29 -21.09 -32.54
CA ALA A 58 18.02 -22.12 -31.78
C ALA A 58 19.50 -22.48 -32.10
N ALA A 59 20.33 -22.41 -31.04
CA ALA A 59 21.43 -23.35 -30.79
C ALA A 59 21.67 -23.52 -29.27
N ASN A 60 21.77 -24.78 -28.82
CA ASN A 60 22.04 -25.23 -27.45
C ASN A 60 23.55 -25.27 -27.14
N ALA A 61 23.95 -24.97 -25.89
CA ALA A 61 24.95 -25.67 -25.03
C ALA A 61 25.37 -24.79 -23.82
N PRO A 62 26.11 -25.31 -22.81
CA PRO A 62 25.78 -26.30 -21.78
C PRO A 62 25.80 -25.70 -20.34
N GLY A 63 25.32 -26.45 -19.35
CA GLY A 63 25.04 -25.96 -17.99
C GLY A 63 26.21 -25.84 -16.99
N ALA A 64 26.01 -24.96 -16.00
CA ALA A 64 26.60 -24.88 -14.64
C ALA A 64 25.95 -23.64 -13.96
N ALA A 65 25.64 -23.48 -12.66
CA ALA A 65 25.79 -24.19 -11.40
C ALA A 65 24.65 -23.70 -10.45
N PRO A 66 24.33 -24.38 -9.32
CA PRO A 66 23.20 -23.98 -8.47
C PRO A 66 23.40 -22.62 -7.79
N LYS A 67 22.36 -21.76 -7.87
CA LYS A 67 22.29 -20.44 -7.23
C LYS A 67 22.31 -20.59 -5.69
N PRO A 68 23.04 -19.75 -4.94
CA PRO A 68 23.08 -19.82 -3.48
C PRO A 68 21.66 -19.60 -2.91
N THR A 69 21.19 -20.57 -2.13
CA THR A 69 19.91 -20.52 -1.43
C THR A 69 19.97 -19.49 -0.31
N THR A 70 19.15 -18.45 -0.42
CA THR A 70 18.84 -17.53 0.67
C THR A 70 18.30 -18.33 1.88
N PRO A 71 18.67 -17.98 3.12
CA PRO A 71 18.09 -18.61 4.30
C PRO A 71 16.56 -18.47 4.30
N PRO A 72 15.80 -19.45 4.82
CA PRO A 72 14.35 -19.38 4.82
C PRO A 72 13.87 -18.18 5.65
N THR A 73 12.98 -17.39 5.04
CA THR A 73 12.19 -16.35 5.71
C THR A 73 11.55 -16.93 6.97
N PRO A 74 11.65 -16.26 8.15
CA PRO A 74 10.99 -16.74 9.36
C PRO A 74 9.49 -16.91 9.10
N GLY A 75 8.97 -18.11 9.36
CA GLY A 75 7.55 -18.40 9.21
C GLY A 75 6.67 -17.56 10.14
N PRO A 76 5.34 -17.57 9.93
CA PRO A 76 4.40 -16.76 10.70
C PRO A 76 4.58 -17.00 12.21
N GLN A 77 5.01 -15.96 12.93
CA GLN A 77 5.10 -15.99 14.39
C GLN A 77 3.68 -15.97 14.97
N GLN A 78 3.17 -17.15 15.30
CA GLN A 78 2.00 -17.30 16.14
C GLN A 78 2.41 -16.98 17.59
N LEU A 79 1.92 -15.87 18.13
CA LEU A 79 2.04 -15.62 19.56
C LEU A 79 1.07 -16.57 20.27
N ALA A 80 1.60 -17.37 21.20
CA ALA A 80 0.75 -18.23 22.00
C ALA A 80 -0.28 -17.39 22.78
N PRO A 81 -1.53 -17.85 22.92
CA PRO A 81 -2.54 -17.12 23.68
C PRO A 81 -2.04 -16.89 25.11
N ALA A 82 -2.07 -15.64 25.57
CA ALA A 82 -1.86 -15.33 26.97
C ALA A 82 -2.95 -16.05 27.78
N GLN A 83 -2.54 -17.06 28.55
CA GLN A 83 -3.42 -17.83 29.43
C GLN A 83 -3.85 -16.93 30.61
N ALA A 84 -4.90 -16.16 30.40
CA ALA A 84 -5.77 -15.65 31.45
C ALA A 84 -7.17 -16.17 31.15
N GLY A 85 -7.87 -16.69 32.17
CA GLY A 85 -9.22 -17.27 32.05
C GLY A 85 -10.33 -16.28 31.71
N GLY A 86 -10.06 -15.31 30.84
CA GLY A 86 -10.96 -14.27 30.34
C GLY A 86 -11.19 -14.35 28.84
N VAL A 87 -12.00 -13.42 28.34
CA VAL A 87 -12.35 -13.26 26.92
C VAL A 87 -11.08 -13.06 26.08
N SER A 88 -11.00 -13.72 24.92
CA SER A 88 -9.93 -13.52 23.93
C SER A 88 -10.51 -13.11 22.57
N LEU A 89 -9.82 -12.23 21.86
CA LEU A 89 -10.14 -11.84 20.48
C LEU A 89 -9.17 -12.50 19.50
N VAL A 90 -9.68 -13.00 18.39
CA VAL A 90 -8.86 -13.49 17.27
C VAL A 90 -8.51 -12.33 16.35
N VAL A 91 -7.22 -12.10 16.14
CA VAL A 91 -6.69 -10.98 15.34
C VAL A 91 -5.83 -11.52 14.21
N TRP A 92 -6.19 -11.18 12.98
CA TRP A 92 -5.37 -11.50 11.81
C TRP A 92 -4.75 -10.24 11.25
N LYS A 93 -3.42 -10.24 11.15
CA LYS A 93 -2.64 -9.27 10.38
C LYS A 93 -2.14 -9.93 9.09
N PHE A 94 -2.00 -9.13 8.04
CA PHE A 94 -1.36 -9.53 6.79
C PHE A 94 -0.13 -8.65 6.51
N GLY A 95 0.98 -9.28 6.12
CA GLY A 95 2.20 -8.59 5.68
C GLY A 95 2.96 -7.85 6.79
N GLY A 96 3.67 -6.79 6.40
CA GLY A 96 4.53 -5.96 7.26
C GLY A 96 6.00 -6.38 7.29
N SER A 97 6.88 -5.41 7.58
CA SER A 97 8.32 -5.65 7.71
C SER A 97 8.65 -6.38 9.01
N ASN A 98 9.85 -6.96 9.11
CA ASN A 98 10.30 -7.60 10.34
C ASN A 98 10.33 -6.60 11.51
N GLU A 99 10.76 -5.38 11.24
CA GLU A 99 10.78 -4.29 12.21
C GLU A 99 9.36 -3.98 12.71
N GLU A 100 8.39 -3.83 11.80
CA GLU A 100 6.99 -3.59 12.14
C GLU A 100 6.41 -4.71 13.01
N LEU A 101 6.62 -5.97 12.58
CA LEU A 101 6.13 -7.15 13.29
C LEU A 101 6.73 -7.30 14.69
N SER A 102 7.92 -6.76 14.92
CA SER A 102 8.58 -6.79 16.24
C SER A 102 7.85 -5.96 17.31
N TYR A 103 7.02 -4.99 16.92
CA TYR A 103 6.28 -4.14 17.85
C TYR A 103 4.95 -4.75 18.30
N PHE A 104 4.29 -5.54 17.45
CA PHE A 104 2.98 -6.12 17.73
C PHE A 104 2.92 -6.95 19.02
N PRO A 105 3.89 -7.84 19.33
CA PRO A 105 3.88 -8.57 20.61
C PRO A 105 3.85 -7.63 21.83
N LYS A 106 4.60 -6.52 21.77
CA LYS A 106 4.65 -5.53 22.86
C LYS A 106 3.32 -4.80 23.00
N TRP A 107 2.73 -4.34 21.89
CA TRP A 107 1.43 -3.68 21.90
C TRP A 107 0.30 -4.60 22.36
N ASN A 108 0.33 -5.87 21.94
CA ASN A 108 -0.65 -6.87 22.36
C ASN A 108 -0.57 -7.17 23.86
N ALA A 109 0.64 -7.24 24.43
CA ALA A 109 0.85 -7.41 25.86
C ALA A 109 0.34 -6.21 26.66
N GLU A 110 0.63 -4.98 26.21
CA GLU A 110 0.13 -3.76 26.85
C GLU A 110 -1.40 -3.63 26.74
N PHE A 111 -1.99 -4.00 25.59
CA PHE A 111 -3.44 -4.07 25.44
C PHE A 111 -4.05 -5.06 26.45
N THR A 112 -3.49 -6.27 26.54
CA THR A 112 -3.97 -7.32 27.47
C THR A 112 -3.85 -6.85 28.92
N LYS A 113 -2.73 -6.22 29.29
CA LYS A 113 -2.51 -5.69 30.64
C LYS A 113 -3.51 -4.59 31.02
N ARG A 114 -3.86 -3.72 30.06
CA ARG A 114 -4.78 -2.59 30.30
C ARG A 114 -6.25 -2.99 30.33
N THR A 115 -6.62 -4.04 29.61
CA THR A 115 -8.04 -4.40 29.39
C THR A 115 -8.44 -5.72 30.04
N GLY A 116 -7.48 -6.58 30.34
CA GLY A 116 -7.73 -7.97 30.74
C GLY A 116 -8.18 -8.89 29.60
N ILE A 117 -8.25 -8.39 28.36
CA ILE A 117 -8.70 -9.14 27.18
C ILE A 117 -7.49 -9.78 26.50
N GLY A 118 -7.52 -11.10 26.32
CA GLY A 118 -6.49 -11.82 25.58
C GLY A 118 -6.56 -11.58 24.07
N LEU A 119 -5.43 -11.76 23.39
CA LEU A 119 -5.36 -11.71 21.92
C LEU A 119 -4.76 -13.00 21.38
N ASP A 120 -5.50 -13.68 20.50
CA ASP A 120 -4.99 -14.73 19.62
C ASP A 120 -4.58 -14.09 18.30
N TYR A 121 -3.34 -13.59 18.28
CA TYR A 121 -2.77 -12.83 17.16
C TYR A 121 -2.00 -13.75 16.21
N SER A 122 -2.26 -13.59 14.92
CA SER A 122 -1.46 -14.21 13.86
C SER A 122 -1.11 -13.20 12.77
N ASN A 123 0.15 -13.25 12.33
CA ASN A 123 0.56 -12.61 11.08
C ASN A 123 0.47 -13.62 9.93
N ASN A 124 -0.02 -13.17 8.79
CA ASN A 124 -0.30 -13.99 7.61
C ASN A 124 0.36 -13.38 6.37
N ASP A 125 0.58 -14.20 5.35
CA ASP A 125 1.15 -13.74 4.08
C ASP A 125 0.19 -12.80 3.36
N TRP A 126 0.71 -11.65 2.93
CA TRP A 126 -0.01 -10.65 2.15
C TRP A 126 -0.63 -11.22 0.87
N SER A 127 0.13 -12.03 0.15
CA SER A 127 -0.23 -12.55 -1.18
C SER A 127 -1.46 -13.47 -1.15
N THR A 128 -1.66 -14.18 -0.03
CA THR A 128 -2.76 -15.15 0.15
C THR A 128 -3.96 -14.58 0.91
N LYS A 129 -3.91 -13.29 1.27
CA LYS A 129 -4.92 -12.59 2.07
C LYS A 129 -6.35 -12.84 1.60
N ARG A 130 -6.61 -12.58 0.30
CA ARG A 130 -7.95 -12.65 -0.28
C ARG A 130 -8.52 -14.06 -0.17
N GLU A 131 -7.75 -15.06 -0.55
CA GLU A 131 -8.16 -16.47 -0.51
C GLU A 131 -8.47 -16.91 0.93
N LYS A 132 -7.61 -16.56 1.88
CA LYS A 132 -7.79 -16.90 3.30
C LYS A 132 -9.07 -16.29 3.87
N ILE A 133 -9.33 -15.00 3.60
CA ILE A 133 -10.54 -14.31 4.11
C ILE A 133 -11.80 -14.93 3.50
N LEU A 134 -11.82 -15.19 2.20
CA LEU A 134 -12.99 -15.77 1.52
C LEU A 134 -13.26 -17.19 2.01
N ALA A 135 -12.23 -18.02 2.19
CA ALA A 135 -12.38 -19.36 2.75
C ALA A 135 -12.94 -19.32 4.19
N ALA A 136 -12.42 -18.43 5.03
CA ALA A 136 -12.89 -18.25 6.40
C ALA A 136 -14.32 -17.71 6.47
N PHE A 137 -14.71 -16.83 5.53
CA PHE A 137 -16.08 -16.36 5.42
C PHE A 137 -17.05 -17.49 5.09
N GLN A 138 -16.72 -18.33 4.10
CA GLN A 138 -17.53 -19.50 3.74
C GLN A 138 -17.63 -20.51 4.88
N ALA A 139 -16.52 -20.74 5.60
CA ALA A 139 -16.46 -21.62 6.76
C ALA A 139 -17.07 -21.01 8.03
N LYS A 140 -17.55 -19.75 7.99
CA LYS A 140 -18.08 -19.00 9.14
C LYS A 140 -17.09 -18.92 10.31
N SER A 141 -15.81 -18.80 9.99
CA SER A 141 -14.69 -18.83 10.94
C SER A 141 -13.78 -17.60 10.81
N LEU A 142 -14.34 -16.45 10.41
CA LEU A 142 -13.61 -15.18 10.36
C LEU A 142 -13.04 -14.80 11.74
N PRO A 143 -11.91 -14.07 11.77
CA PRO A 143 -11.41 -13.47 13.02
C PRO A 143 -12.34 -12.36 13.52
N ASP A 144 -12.11 -11.92 14.75
CA ASP A 144 -12.83 -10.79 15.34
C ASP A 144 -12.31 -9.45 14.78
N VAL A 145 -10.99 -9.36 14.53
CA VAL A 145 -10.33 -8.18 13.98
C VAL A 145 -9.45 -8.56 12.79
N LEU A 146 -9.58 -7.79 11.71
CA LEU A 146 -8.72 -7.87 10.52
C LEU A 146 -7.86 -6.61 10.43
N LEU A 147 -6.54 -6.77 10.36
CA LEU A 147 -5.59 -5.70 10.05
C LEU A 147 -5.08 -5.93 8.62
N MET A 148 -5.54 -5.10 7.69
CA MET A 148 -5.22 -5.17 6.26
C MET A 148 -5.28 -3.79 5.58
N ASP A 149 -4.97 -3.72 4.29
CA ASP A 149 -5.12 -2.54 3.44
C ASP A 149 -6.53 -1.97 3.40
N GLY A 150 -6.61 -0.64 3.29
CA GLY A 150 -7.85 0.06 2.98
C GLY A 150 -8.41 -0.29 1.59
N GLN A 151 -7.57 -0.68 0.63
CA GLN A 151 -7.97 -0.99 -0.75
C GLN A 151 -8.96 -2.17 -0.82
N SER A 152 -8.91 -3.10 0.14
CA SER A 152 -9.82 -4.25 0.23
C SER A 152 -11.19 -3.91 0.84
N ILE A 153 -11.36 -2.73 1.46
CA ILE A 153 -12.60 -2.36 2.18
C ILE A 153 -13.84 -2.41 1.29
N PRO A 154 -13.88 -1.81 0.07
CA PRO A 154 -15.10 -1.80 -0.74
C PRO A 154 -15.62 -3.21 -1.05
N ASP A 155 -14.71 -4.11 -1.44
CA ASP A 155 -15.03 -5.52 -1.73
C ASP A 155 -15.55 -6.25 -0.50
N LEU A 156 -14.85 -6.12 0.64
CA LEU A 156 -15.20 -6.83 1.87
C LEU A 156 -16.47 -6.28 2.52
N ALA A 157 -16.71 -4.98 2.43
CA ALA A 157 -17.93 -4.33 2.86
C ALA A 157 -19.13 -4.83 2.05
N LYS A 158 -18.99 -4.88 0.71
CA LYS A 158 -20.02 -5.41 -0.19
C LYS A 158 -20.35 -6.87 0.07
N LEU A 159 -19.34 -7.68 0.42
CA LEU A 159 -19.52 -9.09 0.81
C LEU A 159 -20.09 -9.27 2.23
N GLY A 160 -20.14 -8.21 3.05
CA GLY A 160 -20.55 -8.30 4.46
C GLY A 160 -19.55 -9.02 5.36
N VAL A 161 -18.29 -9.08 4.95
CA VAL A 161 -17.19 -9.68 5.72
C VAL A 161 -16.80 -8.79 6.89
N ILE A 162 -16.77 -7.47 6.64
CA ILE A 162 -16.44 -6.43 7.63
C ILE A 162 -17.68 -5.59 7.94
N GLN A 163 -17.69 -4.97 9.13
CA GLN A 163 -18.75 -4.09 9.60
C GLN A 163 -18.23 -2.67 9.75
N ALA A 164 -19.10 -1.67 9.56
CA ALA A 164 -18.74 -0.28 9.81
C ALA A 164 -18.63 -0.03 11.32
N TYR A 165 -17.71 0.85 11.71
CA TYR A 165 -17.54 1.24 13.12
C TYR A 165 -18.74 2.03 13.65
N GLU A 166 -19.46 2.74 12.78
CA GLU A 166 -20.69 3.45 13.12
C GLU A 166 -21.79 2.54 13.68
N ASP A 167 -21.77 1.27 13.28
CA ASP A 167 -22.69 0.24 13.76
C ASP A 167 -22.28 -0.29 15.14
N LEU A 168 -21.03 -0.05 15.56
CA LEU A 168 -20.48 -0.41 16.88
C LEU A 168 -20.65 0.72 17.89
N ASP A 169 -20.07 1.89 17.59
CA ASP A 169 -20.11 3.08 18.44
C ASP A 169 -19.72 4.34 17.65
N LYS A 170 -20.72 5.18 17.39
CA LYS A 170 -20.55 6.46 16.68
C LYS A 170 -19.67 7.46 17.42
N SER A 171 -19.59 7.37 18.75
CA SER A 171 -18.81 8.31 19.57
C SER A 171 -17.30 8.14 19.41
N LEU A 172 -16.85 6.93 19.04
CA LEU A 172 -15.42 6.63 18.82
C LEU A 172 -14.85 7.41 17.64
N MET A 173 -15.64 7.59 16.57
CA MET A 173 -15.20 8.34 15.40
C MET A 173 -14.94 9.81 15.73
N ALA A 174 -15.88 10.46 16.40
CA ALA A 174 -15.73 11.87 16.79
C ALA A 174 -14.51 12.10 17.71
N LYS A 175 -14.17 11.10 18.52
CA LYS A 175 -12.98 11.13 19.38
C LYS A 175 -11.68 10.93 18.60
N TRP A 176 -11.67 10.02 17.63
CA TRP A 176 -10.45 9.62 16.94
C TRP A 176 -10.12 10.50 15.75
N GLN A 177 -11.11 10.85 14.93
CA GLN A 177 -10.93 11.57 13.66
C GLN A 177 -10.01 12.81 13.76
N PRO A 178 -10.10 13.67 14.80
CA PRO A 178 -9.21 14.83 14.91
C PRO A 178 -7.73 14.50 15.09
N SER A 179 -7.41 13.25 15.46
CA SER A 179 -6.03 12.76 15.66
C SER A 179 -5.42 12.16 14.39
N PHE A 180 -6.17 12.09 13.28
CA PHE A 180 -5.72 11.52 12.02
C PHE A 180 -5.55 12.59 10.94
N ILE A 181 -4.57 12.35 10.06
CA ILE A 181 -4.46 13.05 8.78
C ILE A 181 -5.75 12.77 7.97
N PRO A 182 -6.47 13.80 7.48
CA PRO A 182 -7.77 13.62 6.82
C PRO A 182 -7.75 12.62 5.66
N GLU A 183 -6.70 12.63 4.85
CA GLU A 183 -6.52 11.72 3.70
C GLU A 183 -6.41 10.26 4.17
N ILE A 184 -5.70 10.01 5.27
CA ILE A 184 -5.55 8.68 5.85
C ILE A 184 -6.86 8.21 6.47
N TRP A 185 -7.58 9.10 7.17
CA TRP A 185 -8.90 8.78 7.70
C TRP A 185 -9.88 8.41 6.59
N ASN A 186 -9.92 9.20 5.51
CA ASN A 186 -10.82 8.98 4.40
C ASN A 186 -10.47 7.72 3.59
N SER A 187 -9.22 7.24 3.64
CA SER A 187 -8.81 6.00 2.97
C SER A 187 -9.51 4.74 3.49
N THR A 188 -10.14 4.81 4.68
CA THR A 188 -10.93 3.71 5.26
C THR A 188 -12.43 3.99 5.30
N VAL A 189 -12.88 5.03 4.60
CA VAL A 189 -14.29 5.35 4.39
C VAL A 189 -14.76 4.77 3.06
N ASN A 190 -15.84 4.00 3.08
CA ASN A 190 -16.49 3.50 1.87
C ASN A 190 -18.00 3.78 1.95
N ASP A 191 -18.58 4.34 0.89
CA ASP A 191 -20.00 4.73 0.83
C ASP A 191 -20.46 5.57 2.05
N GLY A 192 -19.59 6.49 2.48
CA GLY A 192 -19.84 7.38 3.62
C GLY A 192 -19.73 6.72 5.00
N LYS A 193 -19.37 5.43 5.06
CA LYS A 193 -19.20 4.69 6.32
C LYS A 193 -17.73 4.45 6.63
N PHE A 194 -17.35 4.64 7.89
CA PHE A 194 -15.99 4.36 8.36
C PHE A 194 -15.79 2.91 8.79
N TYR A 195 -14.76 2.26 8.26
CA TYR A 195 -14.48 0.83 8.51
C TYR A 195 -13.29 0.57 9.45
N GLY A 196 -12.62 1.62 9.93
CA GLY A 196 -11.66 1.50 11.03
C GLY A 196 -10.43 2.40 10.88
N PRO A 197 -9.75 2.71 11.99
CA PRO A 197 -8.55 3.53 11.95
C PRO A 197 -7.37 2.76 11.34
N SER A 198 -6.48 3.46 10.65
CA SER A 198 -5.19 2.90 10.23
C SER A 198 -4.18 3.03 11.38
N PRO A 199 -3.75 1.95 12.04
CA PRO A 199 -2.83 2.05 13.18
C PRO A 199 -1.40 2.47 12.79
N TYR A 200 -1.07 2.35 11.50
CA TYR A 200 0.17 2.82 10.89
C TYR A 200 -0.12 3.23 9.44
N VAL A 201 0.83 3.89 8.80
CA VAL A 201 0.78 4.23 7.38
C VAL A 201 2.10 3.82 6.77
N ASP A 202 2.03 3.01 5.73
CA ASP A 202 3.18 2.76 4.88
C ASP A 202 3.31 3.95 3.93
N MET A 203 4.34 4.77 4.13
CA MET A 203 4.62 5.87 3.23
C MET A 203 5.22 5.33 1.92
N GLY A 204 4.66 5.78 0.80
CA GLY A 204 4.95 5.29 -0.55
C GLY A 204 6.35 5.65 -1.09
N THR A 205 6.51 5.48 -2.40
CA THR A 205 7.81 5.50 -3.09
C THR A 205 8.57 6.82 -2.91
N PHE A 206 9.79 6.72 -2.36
CA PHE A 206 10.76 7.81 -2.31
C PHE A 206 11.88 7.56 -3.30
N LEU A 207 12.42 8.62 -3.91
CA LEU A 207 13.68 8.54 -4.61
C LEU A 207 14.83 8.55 -3.60
N ALA A 208 15.46 7.39 -3.40
CA ALA A 208 16.70 7.27 -2.64
C ALA A 208 17.89 7.31 -3.59
N TYR A 209 18.97 8.00 -3.19
CA TYR A 209 20.19 8.10 -3.98
C TYR A 209 21.45 7.99 -3.12
N ASN A 210 22.52 7.44 -3.71
CA ASN A 210 23.82 7.35 -3.04
C ASN A 210 24.60 8.65 -3.24
N LYS A 211 24.78 9.41 -2.15
CA LYS A 211 25.48 10.71 -2.16
C LYS A 211 26.93 10.62 -2.66
N GLN A 212 27.65 9.56 -2.32
CA GLN A 212 29.04 9.39 -2.75
C GLN A 212 29.08 9.18 -4.28
N MET A 213 28.22 8.29 -4.80
CA MET A 213 28.16 8.07 -6.25
C MET A 213 27.76 9.33 -7.02
N PHE A 214 26.87 10.16 -6.45
CA PHE A 214 26.54 11.45 -7.02
C PHE A 214 27.77 12.37 -7.07
N GLN A 215 28.53 12.48 -5.98
CA GLN A 215 29.75 13.28 -5.93
C GLN A 215 30.80 12.78 -6.94
N ASP A 216 31.04 11.48 -6.99
CA ASP A 216 31.99 10.85 -7.90
C ASP A 216 31.61 11.07 -9.38
N ALA A 217 30.31 11.12 -9.68
CA ALA A 217 29.77 11.42 -11.01
C ALA A 217 29.60 12.94 -11.29
N GLY A 218 30.02 13.82 -10.38
CA GLY A 218 29.91 15.27 -10.55
C GLY A 218 28.47 15.81 -10.49
N ILE A 219 27.56 15.11 -9.81
CA ILE A 219 26.17 15.50 -9.60
C ILE A 219 26.05 16.22 -8.26
N SER A 220 25.86 17.54 -8.29
CA SER A 220 25.94 18.41 -7.10
C SER A 220 24.63 18.60 -6.34
N ARG A 221 23.48 18.24 -6.94
CA ARG A 221 22.15 18.41 -6.34
C ARG A 221 21.30 17.15 -6.49
N ALA A 222 20.33 17.00 -5.59
CA ALA A 222 19.31 15.97 -5.75
C ALA A 222 18.44 16.27 -6.98
N PRO A 223 17.95 15.25 -7.71
CA PRO A 223 17.05 15.45 -8.83
C PRO A 223 15.73 16.08 -8.37
N GLU A 224 15.22 17.07 -9.11
CA GLU A 224 13.94 17.74 -8.80
C GLU A 224 12.89 17.49 -9.89
N THR A 225 13.33 17.07 -11.08
CA THR A 225 12.49 16.75 -12.23
C THR A 225 12.78 15.35 -12.75
N TRP A 226 11.86 14.79 -13.53
CA TRP A 226 12.08 13.50 -14.19
C TRP A 226 13.24 13.52 -15.18
N ASP A 227 13.50 14.66 -15.82
CA ASP A 227 14.68 14.86 -16.67
C ASP A 227 15.96 14.83 -15.83
N ASP A 228 15.99 15.47 -14.65
CA ASP A 228 17.13 15.35 -13.72
C ASP A 228 17.35 13.89 -13.30
N VAL A 229 16.28 13.13 -13.06
CA VAL A 229 16.36 11.70 -12.68
C VAL A 229 16.98 10.89 -13.82
N ARG A 230 16.50 11.10 -15.05
CA ARG A 230 17.02 10.42 -16.26
C ARG A 230 18.49 10.78 -16.50
N ASP A 231 18.86 12.06 -16.39
CA ASP A 231 20.23 12.51 -16.57
C ASP A 231 21.18 11.98 -15.48
N ALA A 232 20.72 11.94 -14.23
CA ALA A 232 21.46 11.33 -13.13
C ALA A 232 21.65 9.82 -13.38
N ALA A 233 20.60 9.11 -13.79
CA ALA A 233 20.66 7.69 -14.11
C ALA A 233 21.67 7.41 -15.23
N LYS A 234 21.70 8.22 -16.30
CA LYS A 234 22.69 8.08 -17.37
C LYS A 234 24.11 8.27 -16.88
N LYS A 235 24.38 9.30 -16.06
CA LYS A 235 25.71 9.57 -15.49
C LYS A 235 26.20 8.48 -14.53
N LEU A 236 25.27 7.83 -13.83
CA LEU A 236 25.57 6.79 -12.86
C LEU A 236 25.69 5.39 -13.47
N THR A 237 25.28 5.24 -14.74
CA THR A 237 25.35 3.98 -15.47
C THR A 237 26.79 3.71 -15.92
N THR A 238 27.27 2.51 -15.62
CA THR A 238 28.60 1.99 -15.96
C THR A 238 28.47 0.58 -16.53
N SER A 239 29.56 0.01 -17.02
CA SER A 239 29.54 -1.37 -17.57
C SER A 239 29.18 -2.45 -16.55
N ASP A 240 29.34 -2.16 -15.25
CA ASP A 240 29.10 -3.07 -14.13
C ASP A 240 27.84 -2.72 -13.32
N ARG A 241 27.17 -1.59 -13.61
CA ARG A 241 26.06 -1.10 -12.79
C ARG A 241 25.07 -0.24 -13.58
N ALA A 242 23.78 -0.48 -13.37
CA ALA A 242 22.70 0.40 -13.83
C ALA A 242 22.61 1.65 -12.96
N GLY A 243 22.34 2.81 -13.58
CA GLY A 243 22.28 4.09 -12.87
C GLY A 243 21.01 4.34 -12.06
N ILE A 244 19.93 3.61 -12.34
CA ILE A 244 18.70 3.63 -11.54
C ILE A 244 18.12 2.23 -11.36
N ALA A 245 17.73 1.91 -10.12
CA ALA A 245 16.95 0.72 -9.82
C ALA A 245 15.49 1.12 -9.70
N LEU A 246 14.70 0.72 -10.68
CA LEU A 246 13.28 1.01 -10.74
C LEU A 246 12.55 -0.27 -11.14
N GLY A 247 11.82 -0.86 -10.19
CA GLY A 247 11.06 -2.08 -10.40
C GLY A 247 9.91 -1.82 -11.37
N TRP A 248 9.82 -2.63 -12.42
CA TRP A 248 8.77 -2.50 -13.44
C TRP A 248 8.21 -3.87 -13.84
N THR A 249 7.67 -4.55 -12.83
CA THR A 249 6.96 -5.81 -12.96
C THR A 249 5.47 -5.61 -12.71
N THR A 250 4.68 -6.66 -12.91
CA THR A 250 3.27 -6.69 -12.54
C THR A 250 3.03 -6.83 -11.03
N GLN A 251 4.09 -6.80 -10.20
CA GLN A 251 3.98 -6.84 -8.75
C GLN A 251 3.36 -5.56 -8.19
N THR A 252 2.61 -5.71 -7.10
CA THR A 252 1.83 -4.61 -6.48
C THR A 252 2.68 -3.38 -6.13
N ASN A 253 3.91 -3.57 -5.65
CA ASN A 253 4.78 -2.44 -5.28
C ASN A 253 5.25 -1.62 -6.49
N ASP A 254 5.45 -2.29 -7.63
CA ASP A 254 5.85 -1.63 -8.87
C ASP A 254 4.65 -0.88 -9.45
N ALA A 255 3.44 -1.47 -9.40
CA ALA A 255 2.19 -0.80 -9.76
C ALA A 255 1.94 0.48 -8.92
N ASN A 256 2.18 0.42 -7.61
CA ASN A 256 2.08 1.60 -6.74
C ASN A 256 3.12 2.68 -7.10
N THR A 257 4.31 2.28 -7.54
CA THR A 257 5.34 3.21 -8.00
C THR A 257 4.93 3.91 -9.30
N VAL A 258 4.36 3.15 -10.26
CA VAL A 258 3.76 3.71 -11.48
C VAL A 258 2.69 4.74 -11.13
N GLU A 259 1.77 4.37 -10.23
CA GLU A 259 0.67 5.21 -9.79
C GLU A 259 1.18 6.51 -9.18
N GLY A 260 2.11 6.44 -8.23
CA GLY A 260 2.65 7.63 -7.57
C GLY A 260 3.28 8.62 -8.56
N ILE A 261 4.03 8.10 -9.54
CA ILE A 261 4.68 8.92 -10.58
C ILE A 261 3.64 9.51 -11.54
N ALA A 262 2.69 8.69 -12.00
CA ALA A 262 1.59 9.15 -12.85
C ALA A 262 0.78 10.24 -12.15
N TYR A 263 0.52 10.09 -10.85
CA TYR A 263 -0.28 11.05 -10.10
C TYR A 263 0.46 12.37 -9.89
N ALA A 264 1.77 12.33 -9.69
CA ALA A 264 2.64 13.50 -9.67
C ALA A 264 2.65 14.23 -11.03
N ASN A 265 2.51 13.49 -12.14
CA ASN A 265 2.38 14.04 -13.49
C ASN A 265 0.94 14.48 -13.85
N GLY A 266 0.01 14.43 -12.89
CA GLY A 266 -1.40 14.77 -13.12
C GLY A 266 -2.23 13.69 -13.81
N GLY A 267 -1.66 12.52 -14.10
CA GLY A 267 -2.39 11.34 -14.57
C GLY A 267 -3.20 10.67 -13.47
N ARG A 268 -4.20 9.88 -13.83
CA ARG A 268 -5.04 9.11 -12.88
C ARG A 268 -5.41 7.74 -13.47
N TRP A 269 -5.73 6.78 -12.61
CA TRP A 269 -6.33 5.51 -13.07
C TRP A 269 -7.76 5.72 -13.55
N LEU A 270 -8.55 6.45 -12.74
CA LEU A 270 -9.96 6.74 -12.96
C LEU A 270 -10.21 8.24 -12.83
N ASP A 271 -11.32 8.72 -13.38
CA ASP A 271 -11.82 10.06 -13.12
C ASP A 271 -12.33 10.20 -11.68
N ASP A 272 -12.66 11.42 -11.25
CA ASP A 272 -13.16 11.69 -9.89
C ASP A 272 -14.46 10.95 -9.55
N THR A 273 -15.20 10.49 -10.58
CA THR A 273 -16.42 9.70 -10.39
C THR A 273 -16.16 8.20 -10.24
N GLY A 274 -14.94 7.75 -10.54
CA GLY A 274 -14.56 6.33 -10.55
C GLY A 274 -15.19 5.53 -11.70
N LYS A 275 -15.75 6.19 -12.72
CA LYS A 275 -16.54 5.54 -13.79
C LYS A 275 -15.83 5.51 -15.13
N LYS A 276 -14.81 6.34 -15.32
CA LYS A 276 -14.04 6.43 -16.56
C LYS A 276 -12.58 6.11 -16.28
N VAL A 277 -12.00 5.23 -17.10
CA VAL A 277 -10.56 4.94 -17.09
C VAL A 277 -9.80 6.08 -17.77
N MET A 278 -8.71 6.53 -17.14
CA MET A 278 -7.96 7.75 -17.50
C MET A 278 -6.48 7.47 -17.86
N ILE A 279 -6.09 6.20 -18.00
CA ILE A 279 -4.70 5.78 -18.24
C ILE A 279 -4.08 6.26 -19.55
N ASN A 280 -4.91 6.78 -20.47
CA ASN A 280 -4.47 7.32 -21.75
C ASN A 280 -4.35 8.86 -21.76
N ASP A 281 -4.55 9.51 -20.62
CA ASP A 281 -4.34 10.95 -20.48
C ASP A 281 -2.84 11.29 -20.41
N ALA A 282 -2.51 12.54 -20.76
CA ALA A 282 -1.15 13.02 -20.93
C ALA A 282 -0.24 12.66 -19.75
N GLY A 283 -0.64 12.94 -18.51
CA GLY A 283 0.19 12.65 -17.33
C GLY A 283 0.54 11.17 -17.16
N PHE A 284 -0.39 10.26 -17.51
CA PHE A 284 -0.13 8.82 -17.42
C PHE A 284 0.73 8.33 -18.59
N VAL A 285 0.47 8.85 -19.80
CA VAL A 285 1.27 8.55 -21.00
C VAL A 285 2.70 9.05 -20.84
N ASP A 286 2.89 10.26 -20.32
CA ASP A 286 4.21 10.88 -20.07
C ASP A 286 5.01 10.05 -19.06
N THR A 287 4.34 9.53 -18.02
CA THR A 287 4.94 8.59 -17.09
C THR A 287 5.45 7.35 -17.83
N LEU A 288 4.59 6.66 -18.59
CA LEU A 288 5.02 5.46 -19.34
C LEU A 288 6.12 5.77 -20.36
N GLN A 289 6.09 6.94 -20.99
CA GLN A 289 7.11 7.37 -21.95
C GLN A 289 8.46 7.60 -21.26
N MET A 290 8.47 8.26 -20.10
CA MET A 290 9.68 8.40 -19.27
C MET A 290 10.31 7.04 -18.97
N PHE A 291 9.51 6.04 -18.62
CA PHE A 291 10.01 4.68 -18.40
C PHE A 291 10.67 4.08 -19.63
N VAL A 292 9.97 4.13 -20.77
CA VAL A 292 10.50 3.66 -22.05
C VAL A 292 11.85 4.33 -22.36
N ASP A 293 11.98 5.62 -22.08
CA ASP A 293 13.19 6.37 -22.40
C ASP A 293 14.36 6.07 -21.47
N ILE A 294 14.12 5.80 -20.18
CA ILE A 294 15.15 5.34 -19.23
C ILE A 294 15.62 3.92 -19.58
N VAL A 295 14.71 3.04 -20.02
CA VAL A 295 15.06 1.70 -20.50
C VAL A 295 15.92 1.79 -21.76
N LYS A 296 15.54 2.63 -22.73
CA LYS A 296 16.31 2.85 -23.97
C LYS A 296 17.69 3.43 -23.72
N ASP A 297 17.87 4.23 -22.67
CA ASP A 297 19.19 4.71 -22.25
C ASP A 297 20.10 3.61 -21.69
N GLY A 298 19.58 2.40 -21.45
CA GLY A 298 20.31 1.32 -20.80
C GLY A 298 20.60 1.60 -19.32
N SER A 299 19.82 2.49 -18.69
CA SER A 299 20.09 2.96 -17.32
C SER A 299 19.45 2.10 -16.23
N VAL A 300 18.68 1.08 -16.60
CA VAL A 300 18.06 0.10 -15.69
C VAL A 300 18.80 -1.24 -15.70
N PRO A 301 18.69 -2.05 -14.63
CA PRO A 301 19.18 -3.43 -14.65
C PRO A 301 18.63 -4.25 -15.82
N GLN A 302 19.43 -5.17 -16.36
CA GLN A 302 18.95 -6.10 -17.37
C GLN A 302 18.02 -7.14 -16.76
N GLY A 303 16.90 -7.46 -17.43
CA GLY A 303 15.99 -8.54 -17.07
C GLY A 303 14.98 -8.23 -15.96
N ILE A 304 14.83 -6.97 -15.54
CA ILE A 304 13.79 -6.53 -14.59
C ILE A 304 12.56 -5.93 -15.27
N THR A 305 12.62 -5.70 -16.59
CA THR A 305 11.50 -5.23 -17.40
C THR A 305 10.85 -6.45 -18.06
N GLU A 306 9.57 -6.69 -17.80
CA GLU A 306 8.77 -7.57 -18.65
C GLU A 306 8.51 -6.82 -19.96
N THR A 307 9.41 -6.95 -20.94
CA THR A 307 9.19 -6.46 -22.32
C THR A 307 8.55 -7.53 -23.18
#